data_AF-A0A2K2TMV5-F1
#
_entry.id   AF-A0A2K2TMV5-F1
#
_cell.length_a   1.000
_cell.length_b   1.000
_cell.length_c   1.000
_cell.angle_alpha   90.00
_cell.angle_beta   90.00
_cell.angle_gamma   90.00
#
_symmetry.space_group_name_H-M   'P 1'
#
loop_
_entity.id
_entity.type
_entity.pdbx_description
1 polymer ?
#
loop_
_entity_poly.entity_id
_entity_poly.type
_entity_poly.pdbx_seq_one_letter_code
_entity_poly.pdbx_strand_id
1 'polypeptide(L)'
;MDEKTHTVYSDKLGLRMLYLNQLEHASKEESEQEVYKWAKLISAKDWKVLTEMAENNEYMKATVEEMEKINSDESLRYLYLKKEMALSDETTIRNYYTGKGREEGIAEGIEEGQRLMLRLLKSMMKDGMGQAEFDRLETDTAFRNEMLEKYKE
;
A
#
# COMPACT_ATOMS: atom_id res chain seq x y z
N MET A 1 10.35 -15.22 -14.18
CA MET A 1 8.99 -15.74 -13.94
C MET A 1 9.11 -16.63 -12.72
N ASP A 2 8.25 -16.45 -11.73
CA ASP A 2 8.28 -17.28 -10.53
C ASP A 2 7.81 -18.70 -10.87
N GLU A 3 8.63 -19.71 -10.58
CA GLU A 3 8.36 -21.10 -10.97
C GLU A 3 7.17 -21.72 -10.24
N LYS A 4 6.83 -21.21 -9.05
CA LYS A 4 5.75 -21.76 -8.21
C LYS A 4 4.42 -21.08 -8.46
N THR A 5 4.43 -19.77 -8.68
CA THR A 5 3.24 -18.94 -8.83
C THR A 5 2.94 -18.57 -10.27
N HIS A 6 3.87 -18.88 -11.20
CA HIS A 6 3.80 -18.48 -12.61
C HIS A 6 3.64 -16.97 -12.83
N THR A 7 3.98 -16.16 -11.81
CA THR A 7 3.85 -14.72 -11.87
C THR A 7 5.10 -14.12 -12.51
N VAL A 8 4.94 -13.14 -13.40
CA VAL A 8 6.06 -12.37 -13.93
C VAL A 8 6.57 -11.45 -12.82
N TYR A 9 7.87 -11.53 -12.50
CA TYR A 9 8.47 -10.63 -11.52
C TYR A 9 8.38 -9.19 -12.01
N SER A 10 8.09 -8.29 -11.08
CA SER A 10 8.19 -6.85 -11.31
C SER A 10 9.61 -6.49 -11.78
N ASP A 11 9.72 -5.55 -12.71
CA ASP A 11 10.99 -4.92 -13.12
C ASP A 11 11.64 -4.12 -11.98
N LYS A 12 10.88 -3.85 -10.91
CA LYS A 12 11.33 -3.15 -9.70
C LYS A 12 12.01 -4.12 -8.73
N LEU A 13 13.32 -3.97 -8.56
CA LEU A 13 14.06 -4.53 -7.44
C LEU A 13 14.17 -3.48 -6.34
N GLY A 14 13.59 -3.76 -5.16
CA GLY A 14 13.71 -2.91 -3.98
C GLY A 14 14.51 -3.62 -2.89
N LEU A 15 15.69 -3.11 -2.56
CA LEU A 15 16.50 -3.60 -1.45
C LEU A 15 16.22 -2.75 -0.21
N ARG A 16 15.55 -3.32 0.79
CA ARG A 16 15.37 -2.68 2.11
C ARG A 16 16.25 -3.38 3.13
N MET A 17 17.41 -2.79 3.42
CA MET A 17 18.24 -3.23 4.53
C MET A 17 17.75 -2.57 5.81
N LEU A 18 17.28 -3.37 6.76
CA LEU A 18 16.73 -2.83 8.01
C LEU A 18 17.84 -2.46 8.98
N TYR A 19 18.86 -3.30 9.22
CA TYR A 19 20.00 -2.97 10.08
C TYR A 19 21.16 -3.95 9.80
N LEU A 20 22.39 -3.44 9.59
CA LEU A 20 23.60 -4.25 9.35
C LEU A 20 24.69 -4.08 10.41
N ASN A 21 24.34 -3.63 11.63
CA ASN A 21 25.29 -3.62 12.74
C ASN A 21 25.79 -5.04 13.11
N GLN A 22 25.05 -6.08 12.72
CA GLN A 22 25.44 -7.47 12.95
C GLN A 22 26.62 -7.93 12.08
N LEU A 23 26.94 -7.24 10.97
CA LEU A 23 28.13 -7.57 10.18
C LEU A 23 29.43 -7.37 10.96
N GLU A 24 29.44 -6.42 11.90
CA GLU A 24 30.57 -6.15 12.80
C GLU A 24 30.71 -7.21 13.91
N HIS A 25 29.65 -7.97 14.15
CA HIS A 25 29.58 -9.02 15.18
C HIS A 25 29.66 -10.44 14.61
N ALA A 26 29.75 -10.58 13.29
CA ALA A 26 29.87 -11.89 12.65
C ALA A 26 31.17 -12.58 13.08
N SER A 27 31.07 -13.86 13.41
CA SER A 27 32.22 -14.72 13.64
C SER A 27 33.03 -14.93 12.36
N LYS A 28 34.26 -15.44 12.49
CA LYS A 28 35.11 -15.76 11.33
C LYS A 28 34.42 -16.75 10.37
N GLU A 29 33.78 -17.78 10.92
CA GLU A 29 33.05 -18.77 10.12
C GLU A 29 31.87 -18.14 9.36
N GLU A 30 31.13 -17.23 9.99
CA GLU A 30 30.04 -16.51 9.32
C GLU A 30 30.54 -15.55 8.24
N SER A 31 31.72 -14.94 8.44
CA SER A 31 32.31 -14.02 7.47
C SER A 31 32.72 -14.69 6.16
N GLU A 32 32.92 -16.01 6.19
CA GLU A 32 33.25 -16.80 5.01
C GLU A 32 32.01 -17.18 4.17
N GLN A 33 30.81 -17.07 4.75
CA GLN A 33 29.57 -17.40 4.06
C GLN A 33 29.22 -16.39 2.96
N GLU A 34 28.66 -16.90 1.85
CA GLU A 34 28.26 -16.05 0.72
C GLU A 34 27.25 -14.96 1.12
N VAL A 35 26.32 -15.27 2.03
CA VAL A 35 25.33 -14.29 2.53
C VAL A 35 26.02 -13.10 3.19
N TYR A 36 27.06 -13.34 3.99
CA TYR A 36 27.84 -12.27 4.61
C TYR A 36 28.54 -11.41 3.55
N LYS A 37 29.17 -12.04 2.56
CA LYS A 37 29.84 -11.32 1.48
C LYS A 37 28.84 -10.46 0.68
N TRP A 38 27.66 -10.98 0.35
CA TRP A 38 26.62 -10.19 -0.31
C TRP A 38 26.10 -9.05 0.56
N ALA A 39 25.86 -9.30 1.86
CA ALA A 39 25.45 -8.25 2.78
C ALA A 39 26.52 -7.15 2.91
N LYS A 40 27.80 -7.53 2.97
CA LYS A 40 28.93 -6.61 3.00
C LYS A 40 29.02 -5.78 1.72
N LEU A 41 28.89 -6.39 0.54
CA LEU A 41 28.86 -5.69 -0.76
C LEU A 41 27.76 -4.63 -0.81
N ILE A 42 26.52 -5.01 -0.47
CA ILE A 42 25.35 -4.11 -0.54
C ILE A 42 25.47 -2.95 0.48
N SER A 43 26.18 -3.19 1.59
CA SER A 43 26.41 -2.19 2.64
C SER A 43 27.61 -1.28 2.42
N ALA A 44 28.47 -1.63 1.48
CA ALA A 44 29.74 -0.95 1.28
C ALA A 44 29.48 0.48 0.80
N LYS A 45 30.13 1.44 1.48
CA LYS A 45 30.08 2.87 1.12
C LYS A 45 31.29 3.30 0.29
N ASP A 46 32.30 2.44 0.20
CA ASP A 46 33.57 2.72 -0.46
C ASP A 46 33.71 1.87 -1.74
N TRP A 47 33.97 2.55 -2.86
CA TRP A 47 34.17 1.94 -4.16
C TRP A 47 35.33 0.94 -4.17
N LYS A 48 36.36 1.17 -3.37
CA LYS A 48 37.51 0.26 -3.26
C LYS A 48 37.08 -1.10 -2.71
N VAL A 49 36.24 -1.12 -1.68
CA VAL A 49 35.70 -2.36 -1.09
C VAL A 49 34.85 -3.11 -2.11
N LEU A 50 34.02 -2.41 -2.88
CA LEU A 50 33.23 -3.01 -3.95
C LEU A 50 34.11 -3.69 -5.01
N THR A 51 35.18 -3.01 -5.43
CA THR A 51 36.12 -3.52 -6.45
C THR A 51 36.85 -4.76 -5.94
N GLU A 52 37.39 -4.73 -4.71
CA GLU A 52 38.08 -5.87 -4.08
C GLU A 52 37.16 -7.10 -3.94
N MET A 53 35.88 -6.88 -3.64
CA MET A 53 34.91 -7.97 -3.53
C MET A 53 34.48 -8.54 -4.89
N ALA A 54 34.44 -7.69 -5.93
CA ALA A 54 34.14 -8.08 -7.30
C ALA A 54 35.26 -8.91 -7.95
N GLU A 55 36.53 -8.68 -7.59
CA GLU A 55 37.68 -9.36 -8.20
C GLU A 55 37.61 -10.89 -8.10
N ASN A 56 36.98 -11.41 -7.04
CA ASN A 56 36.98 -12.83 -6.71
C ASN A 56 35.61 -13.51 -6.88
N ASN A 57 34.59 -12.80 -7.39
CA ASN A 57 33.24 -13.34 -7.58
C ASN A 57 32.56 -12.74 -8.82
N GLU A 58 32.28 -13.58 -9.82
CA GLU A 58 31.70 -13.15 -11.11
C GLU A 58 30.34 -12.45 -10.96
N TYR A 59 29.51 -12.89 -10.00
CA TYR A 59 28.20 -12.31 -9.76
C TYR A 59 28.31 -10.95 -9.07
N MET A 60 29.24 -10.81 -8.12
CA MET A 60 29.51 -9.52 -7.47
C MET A 60 30.12 -8.54 -8.46
N LYS A 61 30.98 -9.01 -9.37
CA LYS A 61 31.50 -8.20 -10.47
C LYS A 61 30.40 -7.65 -11.35
N ALA A 62 29.51 -8.50 -11.84
CA ALA A 62 28.36 -8.06 -12.64
C ALA A 62 27.48 -7.05 -11.88
N THR A 63 27.33 -7.24 -10.57
CA THR A 63 26.58 -6.33 -9.71
C THR A 63 27.25 -4.95 -9.61
N VAL A 64 28.57 -4.91 -9.39
CA VAL A 64 29.34 -3.66 -9.30
C VAL A 64 29.37 -2.92 -10.64
N GLU A 65 29.51 -3.63 -11.76
CA GLU A 65 29.46 -3.05 -13.11
C GLU A 65 28.10 -2.39 -13.40
N GLU A 66 26.99 -3.04 -13.03
CA GLU A 66 25.67 -2.43 -13.18
C GLU A 66 25.47 -1.25 -12.21
N MET A 67 26.01 -1.30 -11.00
CA MET A 67 26.03 -0.13 -10.09
C MET A 67 26.80 1.04 -10.68
N GLU A 68 27.96 0.80 -11.30
CA GLU A 68 28.78 1.82 -11.96
C GLU A 68 28.03 2.46 -13.13
N LYS A 69 27.40 1.63 -13.96
CA LYS A 69 26.60 2.06 -15.11
C LYS A 69 25.39 2.90 -14.70
N ILE A 70 24.69 2.51 -13.63
CA ILE A 70 23.57 3.29 -13.08
C ILE A 70 24.06 4.62 -12.50
N ASN A 71 25.23 4.64 -11.85
CA ASN A 71 25.75 5.85 -11.20
C ASN A 71 26.41 6.83 -12.19
N SER A 72 26.99 6.33 -13.28
CA SER A 72 27.67 7.14 -14.31
C SER A 72 26.71 7.84 -15.26
N ASP A 73 25.50 7.31 -15.47
CA ASP A 73 24.50 7.91 -16.34
C ASP A 73 23.51 8.79 -15.55
N GLU A 74 23.82 10.08 -15.50
CA GLU A 74 22.96 11.10 -14.87
C GLU A 74 21.55 11.15 -15.46
N SER A 75 21.42 10.87 -16.76
CA SER A 75 20.14 10.90 -17.47
C SER A 75 19.24 9.71 -17.07
N LEU A 76 19.82 8.51 -16.92
CA LEU A 76 19.14 7.34 -16.41
C LEU A 76 18.73 7.53 -14.95
N ARG A 77 19.62 8.06 -14.10
CA ARG A 77 19.29 8.37 -12.69
C ARG A 77 18.10 9.32 -12.59
N TYR A 78 18.09 10.37 -13.41
CA TYR A 78 16.99 11.33 -13.45
C TYR A 78 15.68 10.73 -13.97
N LEU A 79 15.74 9.85 -14.98
CA LEU A 79 14.59 9.12 -15.50
C LEU A 79 13.97 8.21 -14.44
N TYR A 80 14.79 7.47 -13.68
CA TYR A 80 14.31 6.61 -12.60
C TYR A 80 13.66 7.42 -11.47
N LEU A 81 14.29 8.52 -11.06
CA LEU A 81 13.72 9.41 -10.04
C LEU A 81 12.36 9.96 -10.48
N LYS A 82 12.22 10.40 -11.72
CA LYS A 82 10.94 10.85 -12.28
C LYS A 82 9.87 9.76 -12.27
N LYS A 83 10.24 8.52 -12.64
CA LYS A 83 9.32 7.37 -12.63
C LYS A 83 8.84 7.07 -11.21
N GLU A 84 9.72 7.13 -10.21
CA GLU A 84 9.34 7.00 -8.81
C GLU A 84 8.42 8.12 -8.33
N MET A 85 8.77 9.39 -8.61
CA MET A 85 7.96 10.54 -8.22
C MET A 85 6.55 10.45 -8.82
N ALA A 86 6.43 10.13 -10.11
CA ALA A 86 5.13 9.99 -10.77
C ALA A 86 4.25 8.89 -10.12
N LEU A 87 4.86 7.76 -9.74
CA LEU A 87 4.13 6.67 -9.05
C LEU A 87 3.71 7.05 -7.63
N SER A 88 4.58 7.77 -6.90
CA SER A 88 4.29 8.29 -5.57
C SER A 88 3.15 9.31 -5.62
N ASP A 89 3.19 10.23 -6.59
CA ASP A 89 2.17 11.23 -6.83
C ASP A 89 0.84 10.57 -7.20
N GLU A 90 0.85 9.59 -8.11
CA GLU A 90 -0.35 8.83 -8.48
C GLU A 90 -0.99 8.14 -7.26
N THR A 91 -0.17 7.52 -6.42
CA THR A 91 -0.64 6.84 -5.20
C THR A 91 -1.26 7.84 -4.22
N THR A 92 -0.61 8.99 -4.03
CA THR A 92 -1.07 10.07 -3.15
C THR A 92 -2.39 10.65 -3.65
N ILE A 93 -2.46 10.97 -4.94
CA ILE A 93 -3.66 11.48 -5.62
C ILE A 93 -4.81 10.48 -5.47
N ARG A 94 -4.56 9.19 -5.76
CA ARG A 94 -5.57 8.14 -5.66
C ARG A 94 -6.12 8.02 -4.24
N ASN A 95 -5.25 7.98 -3.24
CA ASN A 95 -5.65 7.89 -1.83
C ASN A 95 -6.46 9.10 -1.40
N TYR A 96 -6.05 10.31 -1.81
CA TYR A 96 -6.78 11.54 -1.52
C TYR A 96 -8.19 11.51 -2.09
N TYR A 97 -8.35 11.21 -3.38
CA TYR A 97 -9.67 11.18 -4.01
C TYR A 97 -10.54 10.02 -3.51
N THR A 98 -9.95 8.89 -3.16
CA THR A 98 -10.68 7.76 -2.55
C THR A 98 -11.19 8.15 -1.15
N GLY A 99 -10.36 8.82 -0.34
CA GLY A 99 -10.75 9.33 0.97
C GLY A 99 -11.87 10.36 0.87
N LYS A 100 -11.69 11.36 0.00
CA LYS A 100 -12.69 12.40 -0.25
C LYS A 100 -14.02 11.83 -0.73
N GLY A 101 -14.02 10.92 -1.70
CA GLY A 101 -15.24 10.27 -2.18
C GLY A 101 -15.95 9.44 -1.10
N ARG A 102 -15.20 8.84 -0.18
CA ARG A 102 -15.79 8.14 0.98
C ARG A 102 -16.43 9.11 1.97
N GLU A 103 -15.79 10.24 2.25
CA GLU A 103 -16.35 11.28 3.12
C GLU A 103 -17.63 11.87 2.53
N GLU A 104 -17.60 12.24 1.25
CA GLU A 104 -18.76 12.75 0.52
C GLU A 104 -19.88 11.71 0.49
N GLY A 105 -19.59 10.44 0.18
CA GLY A 105 -20.60 9.37 0.16
C GLY A 105 -21.21 9.08 1.54
N ILE A 106 -20.45 9.22 2.62
CA ILE A 106 -20.99 9.11 3.99
C ILE A 106 -21.91 10.30 4.28
N ALA A 107 -21.50 11.52 3.96
CA ALA A 107 -22.29 12.72 4.19
C ALA A 107 -23.62 12.67 3.41
N GLU A 108 -23.57 12.34 2.12
CA GLU A 108 -24.76 12.17 1.27
C GLU A 108 -25.65 11.03 1.77
N GLY A 109 -25.07 9.90 2.19
CA GLY A 109 -25.81 8.77 2.74
C GLY A 109 -26.53 9.10 4.06
N ILE A 110 -25.90 9.89 4.94
CA ILE A 110 -26.54 10.37 6.16
C ILE A 110 -27.69 11.33 5.83
N GLU A 111 -27.47 12.27 4.91
CA GLU A 111 -28.51 13.23 4.52
C GLU A 111 -29.72 12.54 3.91
N GLU A 112 -29.51 11.63 2.94
CA GLU A 112 -30.60 10.88 2.32
C GLU A 112 -31.28 9.94 3.33
N GLY A 113 -30.52 9.30 4.22
CA GLY A 113 -31.07 8.49 5.31
C GLY A 113 -31.96 9.28 6.27
N GLN A 114 -31.56 10.51 6.63
CA GLN A 114 -32.39 11.41 7.44
C GLN A 114 -33.66 11.82 6.71
N ARG A 115 -33.58 12.16 5.41
CA ARG A 115 -34.75 12.50 4.60
C ARG A 115 -35.73 11.32 4.50
N LEU A 116 -35.23 10.11 4.26
CA LEU A 116 -36.04 8.89 4.20
C LEU A 116 -36.72 8.63 5.55
N MET A 117 -36.02 8.76 6.68
CA MET A 117 -36.64 8.60 7.99
C MET A 117 -37.72 9.65 8.26
N LEU A 118 -37.49 10.92 7.90
CA LEU A 118 -38.51 11.95 8.08
C LEU A 118 -39.78 11.67 7.25
N ARG A 119 -39.63 11.17 6.02
CA ARG A 119 -40.78 10.74 5.19
C ARG A 119 -41.51 9.56 5.84
N LEU A 120 -40.77 8.55 6.30
CA LEU A 120 -41.34 7.38 6.97
C LEU A 120 -42.15 7.79 8.20
N LEU A 121 -41.57 8.60 9.09
CA LEU A 121 -42.26 9.08 10.30
C LEU A 121 -43.54 9.84 9.95
N LYS A 122 -43.50 10.69 8.91
CA LYS A 122 -44.68 11.42 8.42
C LYS A 122 -45.78 10.48 7.94
N SER A 123 -45.44 9.43 7.20
CA SER A 123 -46.40 8.43 6.70
C SER A 123 -46.98 7.59 7.83
N MET A 124 -46.16 7.14 8.78
CA MET A 124 -46.61 6.38 9.94
C MET A 124 -47.56 7.17 10.84
N MET A 125 -47.29 8.47 11.04
CA MET A 125 -48.22 9.37 11.75
C MET A 125 -49.56 9.51 11.02
N LYS A 126 -49.53 9.62 9.68
CA LYS A 126 -50.74 9.70 8.86
C LYS A 126 -51.59 8.42 8.95
N ASP A 127 -50.94 7.26 9.05
CA ASP A 127 -51.59 5.96 9.18
C ASP A 127 -52.03 5.65 10.63
N GLY A 128 -51.78 6.55 11.58
CA GLY A 128 -52.24 6.43 12.97
C GLY A 128 -51.46 5.42 13.81
N MET A 129 -50.19 5.15 13.46
CA MET A 129 -49.34 4.22 14.22
C MET A 129 -49.01 4.75 15.63
N GLY A 130 -48.86 3.83 16.59
CA GLY A 130 -48.62 4.13 17.99
C GLY A 130 -47.15 4.15 18.37
N GLN A 131 -46.89 4.47 19.64
CA GLN A 131 -45.54 4.56 20.20
C GLN A 131 -44.76 3.23 20.08
N ALA A 132 -45.43 2.09 20.22
CA ALA A 132 -44.81 0.78 20.14
C ALA A 132 -44.21 0.50 18.76
N GLU A 133 -44.86 0.95 17.69
CA GLU A 133 -44.35 0.85 16.32
C GLU A 133 -43.14 1.76 16.08
N PHE A 134 -43.11 2.96 16.68
CA PHE A 134 -41.96 3.86 16.60
C PHE A 134 -40.74 3.32 17.37
N ASP A 135 -40.94 2.81 18.59
CA ASP A 135 -39.86 2.21 19.39
C ASP A 135 -39.26 0.98 18.71
N ARG A 136 -40.09 0.26 17.94
CA ARG A 136 -39.65 -0.90 17.15
C ARG A 136 -38.77 -0.51 15.96
N LEU A 137 -38.89 0.71 15.41
CA LEU A 137 -37.98 1.18 14.35
C LEU A 137 -36.53 1.24 14.85
N GLU A 138 -36.30 1.66 16.10
CA GLU A 138 -34.95 1.80 16.66
C GLU A 138 -34.29 0.44 16.92
N THR A 139 -35.07 -0.55 17.34
CA THR A 139 -34.58 -1.82 17.87
C THR A 139 -34.65 -2.99 16.88
N ASP A 140 -35.57 -2.96 15.91
CA ASP A 140 -35.80 -4.03 14.92
C ASP A 140 -35.42 -3.56 13.52
N THR A 141 -34.21 -3.92 13.09
CA THR A 141 -33.67 -3.58 11.76
C THR A 141 -34.50 -4.17 10.61
N ALA A 142 -35.09 -5.36 10.79
CA ALA A 142 -35.88 -6.00 9.74
C ALA A 142 -37.19 -5.24 9.53
N PHE A 143 -37.87 -4.92 10.62
CA PHE A 143 -39.08 -4.07 10.60
C PHE A 143 -38.79 -2.69 10.04
N ARG A 144 -37.68 -2.05 10.43
CA ARG A 144 -37.26 -0.74 9.89
C ARG A 144 -37.08 -0.77 8.38
N ASN A 145 -36.40 -1.79 7.85
CA ASN A 145 -36.17 -1.93 6.42
C ASN A 145 -37.46 -2.22 5.65
N GLU A 146 -38.35 -3.07 6.20
CA GLU A 146 -39.68 -3.33 5.62
C GLU A 146 -40.49 -2.04 5.52
N MET A 147 -40.50 -1.23 6.57
CA MET A 147 -41.21 0.04 6.62
C MET A 147 -40.60 1.07 5.67
N LEU A 148 -39.27 1.17 5.59
CA LEU A 148 -38.59 2.05 4.63
C LEU A 148 -38.92 1.69 3.17
N GLU A 149 -39.01 0.41 2.83
CA GLU A 149 -39.43 -0.01 1.47
C GLU A 149 -40.91 0.25 1.22
N LYS A 150 -41.78 0.03 2.23
CA LYS A 150 -43.22 0.26 2.11
C LYS A 150 -43.58 1.73 1.84
N TYR A 151 -42.79 2.68 2.35
CA TYR A 151 -43.05 4.12 2.24
C TYR A 151 -41.96 4.86 1.44
N LYS A 152 -41.31 4.16 0.51
CA LYS A 152 -40.23 4.69 -0.34
C LYS A 152 -40.75 5.56 -1.50
N GLU A 153 -42.04 5.44 -1.84
CA GLU A 153 -42.77 6.22 -2.86
C GLU A 153 -43.51 7.42 -2.27
#